data_AF-A0A5C2S6Z1-F1
#
_entry.id   AF-A0A5C2S6Z1-F1
#
_cell.length_a   1.000
_cell.length_b   1.000
_cell.length_c   1.000
_cell.angle_alpha   90.00
_cell.angle_beta   90.00
_cell.angle_gamma   90.00
#
_symmetry.space_group_name_H-M   'P 1'
#
loop_
_entity.id
_entity.type
_entity.pdbx_description
1 polymer ?
#
loop_
_entity_poly.entity_id
_entity_poly.type
_entity_poly.pdbx_seq_one_letter_code
_entity_poly.pdbx_strand_id
1 'polypeptide(L)'
;MLAFPQPRKSESTSHPLDDASAELPVVDLPENSDTMEALLRLSYPRPTFSTFWTFDCAAELLEAAHKYELAYAEATLKQAIAPFVRDQPIQVYAFAARFRMTDLMEATAHACLALPFFWAYIPELENISAGAYHRLLDYRERCKVALGTISHTQWSVKDHRWTWRVCTTCVKHTSSRHVATGACGKCGQATWFSSFWNDVMARLKERPSVVTLLDQTLYDVPSLKKALDCATCRMVMYEQIRKFLALLADEAAKKISEVRPCPTPCGPKLTLLPGALGNQVTRYG
;
A
#
# COMPACT_ATOMS: atom_id res chain seq x y z
N MET A 1 20.07 -11.46 -20.89
CA MET A 1 20.95 -12.28 -21.77
C MET A 1 21.73 -13.29 -20.95
N LEU A 2 21.07 -14.39 -20.60
CA LEU A 2 21.74 -15.55 -20.02
C LEU A 2 22.35 -16.37 -21.17
N ALA A 3 23.68 -16.46 -21.18
CA ALA A 3 24.37 -17.43 -22.02
C ALA A 3 24.30 -18.78 -21.30
N PHE A 4 23.33 -19.61 -21.67
CA PHE A 4 23.36 -21.01 -21.23
C PHE A 4 24.65 -21.65 -21.78
N PRO A 5 25.40 -22.42 -20.97
CA PRO A 5 26.48 -23.23 -21.50
C PRO A 5 25.87 -24.16 -22.56
N GLN A 6 26.20 -23.91 -23.83
CA GLN A 6 25.71 -24.77 -24.89
C GLN A 6 26.32 -26.16 -24.70
N PRO A 7 25.53 -27.23 -24.83
CA PRO A 7 26.07 -28.57 -24.87
C PRO A 7 27.14 -28.63 -25.97
N ARG A 8 28.29 -29.23 -25.67
CA ARG A 8 29.41 -29.34 -26.61
C ARG A 8 28.90 -30.02 -27.87
N LYS A 9 29.04 -29.39 -29.03
CA LYS A 9 28.76 -30.04 -30.31
C LYS A 9 29.68 -31.25 -30.44
N SER A 10 29.12 -32.45 -30.38
CA SER A 10 29.76 -33.60 -30.98
C SER A 10 29.80 -33.35 -32.49
N GLU A 11 30.99 -33.20 -33.06
CA GLU A 11 31.18 -33.27 -34.50
C GLU A 11 30.92 -34.72 -34.94
N SER A 12 29.67 -35.03 -35.28
CA SER A 12 29.33 -36.24 -36.03
C SER A 12 28.42 -35.88 -37.21
N THR A 13 29.05 -35.73 -38.38
CA THR A 13 28.38 -35.81 -39.67
C THR A 13 27.88 -37.23 -39.91
N SER A 14 26.61 -37.51 -39.61
CA SER A 14 25.89 -38.68 -40.14
C SER A 14 24.37 -38.46 -40.22
N HIS A 15 23.74 -39.13 -41.18
CA HIS A 15 22.34 -39.02 -41.62
C HIS A 15 21.31 -39.55 -40.58
N PRO A 16 20.00 -39.20 -40.70
CA PRO A 16 19.08 -39.04 -39.55
C PRO A 16 18.45 -40.27 -38.89
N LEU A 17 18.90 -41.51 -39.09
CA LEU A 17 18.09 -42.67 -38.67
C LEU A 17 18.80 -43.80 -37.89
N ASP A 18 20.10 -43.72 -37.59
CA ASP A 18 20.83 -44.86 -37.01
C ASP A 18 21.73 -44.53 -35.79
N ASP A 19 21.39 -43.54 -34.96
CA ASP A 19 22.13 -43.32 -33.71
C ASP A 19 21.21 -43.35 -32.48
N ALA A 20 20.91 -44.57 -32.01
CA ALA A 20 20.22 -44.82 -30.75
C ALA A 20 21.09 -44.47 -29.51
N SER A 21 22.21 -43.77 -29.71
CA SER A 21 23.22 -43.42 -28.71
C SER A 21 23.71 -41.98 -28.84
N ALA A 22 22.97 -41.09 -29.51
CA ALA A 22 23.20 -39.66 -29.36
C ALA A 22 22.79 -39.24 -27.94
N GLU A 23 23.77 -39.13 -27.03
CA GLU A 23 23.56 -38.62 -25.68
C GLU A 23 22.78 -37.31 -25.75
N LEU A 24 21.56 -37.31 -25.18
CA LEU A 24 20.73 -36.12 -25.16
C LEU A 24 21.50 -35.00 -24.47
N PRO A 25 21.47 -33.77 -25.02
CA PRO A 25 22.12 -32.64 -24.37
C PRO A 25 21.53 -32.42 -22.97
N VAL A 26 22.36 -32.60 -21.94
CA VAL A 26 21.98 -32.35 -20.54
C VAL A 26 22.30 -30.91 -20.17
N VAL A 27 21.32 -30.20 -19.62
CA VAL A 27 21.47 -28.85 -19.08
C VAL A 27 21.18 -28.89 -17.60
N ASP A 28 22.21 -28.64 -16.78
CA ASP A 28 22.06 -28.58 -15.33
C ASP A 28 21.42 -27.25 -14.92
N LEU A 29 20.34 -27.33 -14.14
CA LEU A 29 19.61 -26.18 -13.62
C LEU A 29 19.62 -26.20 -12.08
N PRO A 30 19.73 -25.04 -11.41
CA PRO A 30 19.78 -24.97 -9.95
C PRO A 30 18.41 -25.14 -9.27
N GLU A 31 17.30 -24.99 -10.00
CA GLU A 31 15.95 -25.17 -9.49
C GLU A 31 15.58 -26.65 -9.35
N ASN A 32 14.69 -26.95 -8.41
CA ASN A 32 14.20 -28.32 -8.22
C ASN A 32 13.30 -28.78 -9.37
N SER A 33 13.10 -30.10 -9.46
CA SER A 33 12.29 -30.74 -10.51
C SER A 33 10.87 -30.18 -10.55
N ASP A 34 10.24 -29.95 -9.39
CA ASP A 34 8.85 -29.48 -9.29
C ASP A 34 8.68 -28.06 -9.85
N THR A 35 9.62 -27.16 -9.55
CA THR A 35 9.66 -25.78 -10.07
C THR A 35 9.82 -25.79 -11.58
N MET A 36 10.77 -26.57 -12.08
CA MET A 36 11.03 -26.65 -13.52
C MET A 36 9.85 -27.28 -14.28
N GLU A 37 9.25 -28.34 -13.75
CA GLU A 37 8.06 -28.94 -14.35
C GLU A 37 6.91 -27.92 -14.45
N ALA A 38 6.66 -27.17 -13.39
CA ALA A 38 5.59 -26.17 -13.38
C ALA A 38 5.85 -25.02 -14.37
N LEU A 39 7.09 -24.52 -14.47
CA LEU A 39 7.46 -23.48 -15.43
C LEU A 39 7.36 -23.97 -16.88
N LEU A 40 7.77 -25.20 -17.14
CA LEU A 40 7.64 -25.82 -18.46
C LEU A 40 6.16 -25.92 -18.84
N ARG A 41 5.30 -26.42 -17.93
CA ARG A 41 3.85 -26.46 -18.14
C ARG A 41 3.25 -25.09 -18.45
N LEU A 42 3.74 -24.02 -17.84
CA LEU A 42 3.33 -22.65 -18.16
C LEU A 42 3.79 -22.16 -19.54
N SER A 43 4.86 -22.76 -20.07
CA SER A 43 5.44 -22.43 -21.37
C SER A 43 4.81 -23.23 -22.51
N TYR A 44 4.11 -24.34 -22.22
CA TYR A 44 3.41 -25.14 -23.22
C TYR A 44 1.99 -24.60 -23.52
N PRO A 45 1.48 -24.77 -24.76
CA PRO A 45 0.10 -24.42 -25.10
C PRO A 45 -0.91 -25.16 -24.21
N ARG A 46 -1.90 -24.42 -23.69
CA ARG A 46 -2.88 -24.86 -22.66
C ARG A 46 -2.22 -25.07 -21.28
N PRO A 47 -1.80 -23.99 -20.61
CA PRO A 47 -1.24 -24.08 -19.28
C PRO A 47 -2.27 -24.69 -18.31
N THR A 48 -1.95 -25.83 -17.72
CA THR A 48 -2.73 -26.44 -16.65
C THR A 48 -2.21 -25.88 -15.33
N PHE A 49 -2.94 -24.92 -14.76
CA PHE A 49 -2.59 -24.29 -13.50
C PHE A 49 -2.90 -25.21 -12.32
N SER A 50 -1.97 -25.37 -11.38
CA SER A 50 -2.29 -25.84 -10.03
C SER A 50 -2.52 -24.61 -9.14
N THR A 51 -3.55 -24.64 -8.31
CA THR A 51 -3.75 -23.61 -7.29
C THR A 51 -2.53 -23.57 -6.38
N PHE A 52 -1.85 -22.42 -6.28
CA PHE A 52 -0.81 -22.25 -5.26
C PHE A 52 -1.46 -22.16 -3.90
N TRP A 53 -1.01 -23.02 -2.98
CA TRP A 53 -1.53 -23.06 -1.61
C TRP A 53 -0.82 -22.09 -0.68
N THR A 54 0.42 -21.71 -1.01
CA THR A 54 1.27 -20.85 -0.18
C THR A 54 1.99 -19.82 -1.05
N PHE A 55 2.40 -18.72 -0.40
CA PHE A 55 3.21 -17.70 -1.05
C PHE A 55 4.59 -18.22 -1.43
N ASP A 56 5.23 -19.03 -0.58
CA ASP A 56 6.59 -19.53 -0.83
C ASP A 56 6.65 -20.31 -2.15
N CYS A 57 5.67 -21.18 -2.42
CA CYS A 57 5.59 -21.89 -3.70
C CYS A 57 5.42 -20.94 -4.89
N ALA A 58 4.59 -19.91 -4.75
CA ALA A 58 4.38 -18.92 -5.82
C ALA A 58 5.62 -18.03 -6.03
N ALA A 59 6.33 -17.70 -4.94
CA ALA A 59 7.54 -16.89 -4.93
C ALA A 59 8.72 -17.62 -5.59
N GLU A 60 8.93 -18.90 -5.28
CA GLU A 60 9.95 -19.74 -5.91
C GLU A 60 9.75 -19.83 -7.43
N LEU A 61 8.52 -20.09 -7.88
CA LEU A 61 8.21 -20.11 -9.31
C LEU A 61 8.38 -18.74 -9.96
N LEU A 62 7.95 -17.67 -9.29
CA LEU A 62 8.06 -16.32 -9.85
C LEU A 62 9.53 -15.88 -9.94
N GLU A 63 10.37 -16.23 -8.96
CA GLU A 63 11.81 -16.02 -8.99
C GLU A 63 12.41 -16.69 -10.22
N ALA A 64 12.11 -17.98 -10.43
CA ALA A 64 12.64 -18.73 -11.56
C ALA A 64 12.08 -18.23 -12.91
N ALA A 65 10.79 -17.91 -13.01
CA ALA A 65 10.19 -17.32 -14.21
C ALA A 65 10.84 -15.98 -14.57
N HIS A 66 11.12 -15.14 -13.57
CA HIS A 66 11.78 -13.87 -13.75
C HIS A 66 13.24 -14.04 -14.16
N LYS A 67 13.98 -14.95 -13.49
CA LYS A 67 15.36 -15.30 -13.82
C LYS A 67 15.48 -15.78 -15.27
N TYR A 68 14.54 -16.62 -15.73
CA TYR A 68 14.52 -17.17 -17.08
C TYR A 68 13.83 -16.29 -18.11
N GLU A 69 13.45 -15.06 -17.75
CA GLU A 69 12.80 -14.08 -18.63
C GLU A 69 11.50 -14.64 -19.29
N LEU A 70 10.78 -15.53 -18.60
CA LEU A 70 9.55 -16.18 -19.07
C LEU A 70 8.34 -15.26 -18.87
N ALA A 71 8.22 -14.23 -19.70
CA ALA A 71 7.25 -13.14 -19.53
C ALA A 71 5.78 -13.59 -19.29
N TYR A 72 5.31 -14.62 -20.00
CA TYR A 72 3.95 -15.14 -19.81
C TYR A 72 3.77 -15.82 -18.44
N ALA A 73 4.74 -16.65 -18.04
CA ALA A 73 4.74 -17.29 -16.73
C ALA A 73 4.84 -16.23 -15.62
N GLU A 74 5.73 -15.25 -15.76
CA GLU A 74 5.89 -14.14 -14.82
C GLU A 74 4.58 -13.37 -14.63
N ALA A 75 3.89 -12.99 -15.71
CA ALA A 75 2.62 -12.30 -15.65
C ALA A 75 1.52 -13.14 -14.96
N THR A 76 1.46 -14.44 -15.26
CA THR A 76 0.50 -15.38 -14.66
C THR A 76 0.76 -15.54 -13.15
N LEU A 77 2.03 -15.68 -12.77
CA LEU A 77 2.45 -15.84 -11.37
C LEU A 77 2.24 -14.57 -10.57
N LYS A 78 2.47 -13.37 -11.14
CA LYS A 78 2.12 -12.10 -10.50
C LYS A 78 0.63 -12.00 -10.19
N GLN A 79 -0.25 -12.45 -11.08
CA GLN A 79 -1.69 -12.51 -10.81
C GLN A 79 -2.01 -13.48 -9.66
N ALA A 80 -1.31 -14.62 -9.62
CA ALA A 80 -1.48 -15.58 -8.54
C ALA A 80 -0.94 -15.10 -7.18
N ILE A 81 0.03 -14.18 -7.17
CA ILE A 81 0.54 -13.53 -5.95
C ILE A 81 -0.39 -12.42 -5.44
N ALA A 82 -1.25 -11.85 -6.30
CA ALA A 82 -2.11 -10.72 -5.94
C ALA A 82 -2.93 -10.89 -4.65
N PRO A 83 -3.48 -12.08 -4.29
CA PRO A 83 -4.14 -12.29 -3.01
C PRO A 83 -3.21 -12.06 -1.80
N PHE A 84 -1.96 -12.54 -1.87
CA PHE A 84 -0.98 -12.40 -0.79
C PHE A 84 -0.52 -10.96 -0.57
N VAL A 85 -0.68 -10.08 -1.57
CA VAL A 85 -0.42 -8.63 -1.40
C VAL A 85 -1.32 -8.04 -0.31
N ARG A 86 -2.53 -8.57 -0.12
CA ARG A 86 -3.42 -8.11 0.95
C ARG A 86 -3.06 -8.69 2.31
N ASP A 87 -2.76 -9.98 2.34
CA ASP A 87 -2.64 -10.74 3.58
C ASP A 87 -1.26 -10.55 4.23
N GLN A 88 -0.22 -10.42 3.40
CA GLN A 88 1.18 -10.35 3.82
C GLN A 88 2.01 -9.36 2.96
N PRO A 89 1.59 -8.09 2.85
CA PRO A 89 2.16 -7.12 1.91
C PRO A 89 3.67 -6.89 2.09
N ILE A 90 4.18 -6.98 3.33
CA ILE A 90 5.61 -6.77 3.62
C ILE A 90 6.45 -7.91 3.06
N GLN A 91 5.98 -9.15 3.20
CA GLN A 91 6.67 -10.32 2.66
C GLN A 91 6.73 -10.25 1.13
N VAL A 92 5.60 -9.90 0.50
CA VAL A 92 5.56 -9.71 -0.96
C VAL A 92 6.42 -8.53 -1.40
N TYR A 93 6.42 -7.41 -0.66
CA TYR A 93 7.30 -6.26 -0.95
C TYR A 93 8.77 -6.65 -0.86
N ALA A 94 9.16 -7.42 0.17
CA ALA A 94 10.53 -7.85 0.37
C ALA A 94 11.00 -8.74 -0.79
N PHE A 95 10.17 -9.71 -1.19
CA PHE A 95 10.38 -10.50 -2.39
C PHE A 95 10.54 -9.64 -3.65
N ALA A 96 9.58 -8.75 -3.91
CA ALA A 96 9.59 -7.89 -5.09
C ALA A 96 10.83 -6.98 -5.11
N ALA A 97 11.26 -6.48 -3.95
CA ALA A 97 12.44 -5.64 -3.81
C ALA A 97 13.75 -6.40 -4.05
N ARG A 98 13.86 -7.66 -3.61
CA ARG A 98 15.01 -8.54 -3.87
C ARG A 98 15.23 -8.71 -5.38
N PHE A 99 14.16 -8.95 -6.15
CA PHE A 99 14.24 -9.13 -7.60
C PHE A 99 14.03 -7.86 -8.42
N ARG A 100 13.86 -6.69 -7.77
CA ARG A 100 13.63 -5.39 -8.43
C ARG A 100 12.39 -5.39 -9.35
N MET A 101 11.36 -6.14 -9.00
CA MET A 101 10.07 -6.17 -9.70
C MET A 101 9.27 -4.91 -9.38
N THR A 102 9.55 -3.82 -10.11
CA THR A 102 9.05 -2.47 -9.77
C THR A 102 7.54 -2.35 -9.71
N ASP A 103 6.82 -3.07 -10.58
CA ASP A 103 5.36 -3.12 -10.63
C ASP A 103 4.76 -3.76 -9.37
N LEU A 104 5.32 -4.90 -8.96
CA LEU A 104 4.90 -5.60 -7.74
C LEU A 104 5.30 -4.79 -6.50
N MET A 105 6.47 -4.15 -6.49
CA MET A 105 6.89 -3.25 -5.41
C MET A 105 5.93 -2.08 -5.22
N GLU A 106 5.45 -1.45 -6.30
CA GLU A 106 4.52 -0.32 -6.21
C GLU A 106 3.15 -0.76 -5.66
N ALA A 107 2.61 -1.87 -6.17
CA ALA A 107 1.33 -2.42 -5.70
C ALA A 107 1.39 -2.81 -4.21
N THR A 108 2.46 -3.48 -3.81
CA THR A 108 2.67 -3.91 -2.41
C THR A 108 2.98 -2.75 -1.47
N ALA A 109 3.73 -1.74 -1.91
CA ALA A 109 3.99 -0.54 -1.12
C ALA A 109 2.68 0.17 -0.74
N HIS A 110 1.72 0.23 -1.66
CA HIS A 110 0.40 0.78 -1.38
C HIS A 110 -0.36 -0.06 -0.33
N ALA A 111 -0.34 -1.39 -0.45
CA ALA A 111 -0.97 -2.28 0.52
C ALA A 111 -0.35 -2.16 1.93
N CYS A 112 0.97 -1.94 2.03
CA CYS A 112 1.66 -1.69 3.31
C CYS A 112 1.13 -0.45 4.06
N LEU A 113 0.45 0.49 3.40
CA LEU A 113 -0.14 1.65 4.07
C LEU A 113 -1.27 1.26 5.05
N ALA A 114 -1.94 0.12 4.82
CA ALA A 114 -3.00 -0.37 5.70
C ALA A 114 -2.45 -0.97 7.01
N LEU A 115 -1.16 -1.29 7.06
CA LEU A 115 -0.51 -1.84 8.24
C LEU A 115 -0.15 -0.75 9.26
N PRO A 116 -0.06 -1.08 10.57
CA PRO A 116 0.48 -0.18 11.59
C PRO A 116 1.93 0.22 11.29
N PHE A 117 2.48 1.21 11.99
CA PHE A 117 3.86 1.65 11.75
C PHE A 117 4.91 0.59 12.15
N PHE A 118 4.70 -0.08 13.28
CA PHE A 118 5.56 -1.16 13.73
C PHE A 118 5.14 -2.49 13.10
N TRP A 119 6.00 -3.00 12.23
CA TRP A 119 5.80 -4.29 11.58
C TRP A 119 6.46 -5.40 12.38
N ALA A 120 5.84 -6.59 12.32
CA ALA A 120 6.50 -7.78 12.81
C ALA A 120 7.75 -8.06 11.97
N TYR A 121 8.79 -8.55 12.62
CA TYR A 121 9.96 -9.04 11.93
C TYR A 121 9.57 -10.25 11.06
N ILE A 122 10.05 -10.25 9.81
CA ILE A 122 9.95 -11.39 8.90
C ILE A 122 11.34 -11.65 8.31
N PRO A 123 11.74 -12.93 8.10
CA PRO A 123 13.07 -13.28 7.63
C PRO A 123 13.39 -12.70 6.24
N GLU A 124 12.38 -12.46 5.40
CA GLU A 124 12.54 -11.89 4.06
C GLU A 124 13.12 -10.47 4.09
N LEU A 125 13.02 -9.76 5.22
CA LEU A 125 13.64 -8.44 5.38
C LEU A 125 15.17 -8.50 5.39
N GLU A 126 15.79 -9.64 5.72
CA GLU A 126 17.25 -9.81 5.61
C GLU A 126 17.71 -9.84 4.15
N ASN A 127 16.81 -10.23 3.24
CA ASN A 127 17.09 -10.39 1.82
C ASN A 127 16.91 -9.11 1.00
N ILE A 128 16.60 -7.98 1.66
CA ILE A 128 16.46 -6.69 0.99
C ILE A 128 17.53 -5.70 1.41
N SER A 129 17.89 -4.81 0.49
CA SER A 129 18.75 -3.69 0.83
C SER A 129 18.05 -2.74 1.83
N ALA A 130 18.80 -2.22 2.80
CA ALA A 130 18.32 -1.16 3.69
C ALA A 130 17.75 0.05 2.93
N GLY A 131 18.29 0.33 1.74
CA GLY A 131 17.77 1.39 0.86
C GLY A 131 16.36 1.10 0.33
N ALA A 132 16.02 -0.15 0.01
CA ALA A 132 14.66 -0.52 -0.41
C ALA A 132 13.68 -0.34 0.75
N TYR A 133 14.06 -0.83 1.94
CA TYR A 133 13.26 -0.64 3.15
C TYR A 133 13.05 0.85 3.48
N HIS A 134 14.11 1.66 3.42
CA HIS A 134 14.01 3.11 3.63
C HIS A 134 13.05 3.78 2.64
N ARG A 135 13.05 3.40 1.35
CA ARG A 135 12.13 3.97 0.35
C ARG A 135 10.67 3.63 0.64
N LEU A 136 10.39 2.45 1.19
CA LEU A 136 9.04 2.09 1.64
C LEU A 136 8.57 2.97 2.82
N LEU A 137 9.45 3.19 3.79
CA LEU A 137 9.16 4.07 4.93
C LEU A 137 8.98 5.55 4.50
N ASP A 138 9.84 6.04 3.61
CA ASP A 138 9.72 7.37 3.02
C ASP A 138 8.41 7.54 2.24
N TYR A 139 8.03 6.55 1.43
CA TYR A 139 6.76 6.55 0.72
C TYR A 139 5.58 6.64 1.71
N ARG A 140 5.60 5.84 2.78
CA ARG A 140 4.58 5.90 3.84
C ARG A 140 4.51 7.28 4.49
N GLU A 141 5.65 7.91 4.80
CA GLU A 141 5.69 9.24 5.40
C GLU A 141 5.16 10.31 4.45
N ARG A 142 5.51 10.26 3.16
CA ARG A 142 4.96 11.17 2.15
C ARG A 142 3.44 11.03 2.02
N CYS A 143 2.90 9.81 2.08
CA CYS A 143 1.46 9.57 2.13
C CYS A 143 0.82 10.19 3.38
N LYS A 144 1.44 10.04 4.56
CA LYS A 144 0.96 10.68 5.80
C LYS A 144 0.93 12.20 5.69
N VAL A 145 1.99 12.81 5.15
CA VAL A 145 2.05 14.25 4.93
C VAL A 145 0.95 14.70 3.95
N ALA A 146 0.78 13.99 2.83
CA ALA A 146 -0.26 14.27 1.84
C ALA A 146 -1.67 14.21 2.46
N LEU A 147 -1.97 13.17 3.25
CA LEU A 147 -3.24 13.05 3.97
C LEU A 147 -3.41 14.14 5.03
N GLY A 148 -2.32 14.55 5.69
CA GLY A 148 -2.31 15.64 6.67
C GLY A 148 -2.70 17.00 6.08
N THR A 149 -2.62 17.17 4.76
CA THR A 149 -3.06 18.40 4.09
C THR A 149 -4.58 18.52 3.97
N ILE A 150 -5.32 17.43 4.15
CA ILE A 150 -6.79 17.45 4.07
C ILE A 150 -7.33 18.26 5.26
N SER A 151 -8.14 19.28 4.97
CA SER A 151 -8.67 20.17 6.00
C SER A 151 -10.08 19.77 6.44
N HIS A 152 -10.32 19.83 7.75
CA HIS A 152 -11.67 19.74 8.34
C HIS A 152 -12.61 20.87 7.86
N THR A 153 -12.09 21.97 7.31
CA THR A 153 -12.87 23.11 6.79
C THR A 153 -13.32 22.95 5.34
N GLN A 154 -12.76 21.99 4.59
CA GLN A 154 -13.04 21.78 3.16
C GLN A 154 -14.46 21.25 2.90
N TRP A 155 -15.06 20.60 3.90
CA TRP A 155 -16.38 19.97 3.84
C TRP A 155 -17.51 21.01 3.95
N SER A 156 -17.81 21.66 2.82
CA SER A 156 -18.73 22.81 2.70
C SER A 156 -20.20 22.45 2.94
N VAL A 157 -20.98 23.45 3.38
CA VAL A 157 -22.46 23.36 3.51
C VAL A 157 -23.16 23.45 2.15
N LYS A 158 -22.46 23.93 1.10
CA LYS A 158 -23.03 24.10 -0.25
C LYS A 158 -23.45 22.76 -0.86
N ASP A 159 -22.67 21.72 -0.60
CA ASP A 159 -22.92 20.39 -1.18
C ASP A 159 -23.81 19.55 -0.26
N HIS A 160 -23.71 19.78 1.06
CA HIS A 160 -24.39 18.97 2.07
C HIS A 160 -24.70 19.79 3.33
N ARG A 161 -25.93 19.71 3.83
CA ARG A 161 -26.33 20.34 5.10
C ARG A 161 -25.87 19.51 6.31
N TRP A 162 -24.58 19.55 6.59
CA TRP A 162 -23.97 18.83 7.70
C TRP A 162 -24.43 19.35 9.07
N THR A 163 -24.94 18.46 9.93
CA THR A 163 -25.44 18.79 11.28
C THR A 163 -24.39 19.44 12.16
N TRP A 164 -23.14 19.02 12.07
CA TRP A 164 -22.03 19.65 12.80
C TRP A 164 -21.69 21.06 12.32
N ARG A 165 -22.32 21.57 11.25
CA ARG A 165 -22.20 22.97 10.79
C ARG A 165 -23.48 23.78 10.93
N VAL A 166 -24.65 23.14 10.96
CA VAL A 166 -25.96 23.83 10.94
C VAL A 166 -26.78 23.67 12.22
N CYS A 167 -26.45 22.72 13.11
CA CYS A 167 -27.21 22.51 14.34
C CYS A 167 -27.02 23.69 15.32
N THR A 168 -28.09 24.41 15.63
CA THR A 168 -28.05 25.60 16.49
C THR A 168 -27.67 25.30 17.95
N THR A 169 -27.94 24.09 18.44
CA THR A 169 -27.58 23.68 19.82
C THR A 169 -26.12 23.29 19.95
N CYS A 170 -25.57 22.58 18.95
CA CYS A 170 -24.22 22.00 19.05
C CYS A 170 -23.13 22.88 18.45
N VAL A 171 -23.47 23.72 17.47
CA VAL A 171 -22.49 24.55 16.77
C VAL A 171 -22.20 25.78 17.61
N LYS A 172 -20.94 25.91 18.05
CA LYS A 172 -20.46 27.11 18.72
C LYS A 172 -19.70 27.98 17.72
N HIS A 173 -20.00 29.27 17.70
CA HIS A 173 -19.22 30.24 16.93
C HIS A 173 -17.98 30.63 17.73
N THR A 174 -16.79 30.39 17.17
CA THR A 174 -15.52 30.71 17.84
C THR A 174 -14.95 32.08 17.46
N SER A 175 -15.57 32.82 16.52
CA SER A 175 -15.10 34.14 16.12
C SER A 175 -16.00 35.27 16.65
N SER A 176 -15.39 36.26 17.29
CA SER A 176 -16.04 37.54 17.67
C SER A 176 -16.39 38.42 16.47
N ARG A 177 -15.84 38.14 15.27
CA ARG A 177 -15.95 38.97 14.06
C ARG A 177 -17.31 38.94 13.35
N HIS A 178 -18.22 38.04 13.74
CA HIS A 178 -19.49 37.80 13.05
C HIS A 178 -20.72 37.78 13.96
N VAL A 179 -20.57 38.18 15.24
CA VAL A 179 -21.69 38.21 16.20
C VAL A 179 -22.80 39.18 15.74
N ALA A 180 -22.44 40.24 15.03
CA ALA A 180 -23.37 41.31 14.63
C ALA A 180 -24.23 41.01 13.38
N THR A 181 -23.82 40.07 12.51
CA THR A 181 -24.48 39.88 11.20
C THR A 181 -25.16 38.52 11.00
N GLY A 182 -25.04 37.59 11.95
CA GLY A 182 -25.75 36.29 11.96
C GLY A 182 -25.42 35.33 10.80
N ALA A 183 -24.65 35.77 9.80
CA ALA A 183 -24.36 35.02 8.58
C ALA A 183 -22.88 34.61 8.55
N CYS A 184 -22.50 33.63 9.35
CA CYS A 184 -21.19 33.00 9.25
C CYS A 184 -21.30 31.53 8.85
N GLY A 185 -21.49 31.28 7.55
CA GLY A 185 -21.56 29.91 6.99
C GLY A 185 -20.24 29.12 7.07
N LYS A 186 -19.16 29.67 7.65
CA LYS A 186 -17.80 29.08 7.68
C LYS A 186 -17.15 28.93 9.06
N CYS A 187 -17.64 29.60 10.11
CA CYS A 187 -16.93 29.67 11.41
C CYS A 187 -17.58 28.92 12.57
N GLY A 188 -18.70 28.23 12.33
CA GLY A 188 -19.33 27.37 13.33
C GLY A 188 -19.04 25.90 13.05
N GLN A 189 -18.52 25.17 14.04
CA GLN A 189 -18.47 23.71 14.03
C GLN A 189 -18.82 23.16 15.41
N ALA A 190 -19.52 22.03 15.44
CA ALA A 190 -19.78 21.32 16.68
C ALA A 190 -18.49 20.67 17.21
N THR A 191 -18.22 20.86 18.50
CA THR A 191 -16.98 20.36 19.15
C THR A 191 -16.82 18.85 19.05
N TRP A 192 -17.94 18.11 19.10
CA TRP A 192 -17.95 16.67 18.93
C TRP A 192 -17.36 16.23 17.58
N PHE A 193 -17.58 17.00 16.52
CA PHE A 193 -17.04 16.69 15.20
C PHE A 193 -15.56 17.04 15.11
N SER A 194 -15.12 18.15 15.72
CA SER A 194 -13.69 18.48 15.76
C SER A 194 -12.89 17.40 16.51
N SER A 195 -13.44 16.86 17.61
CA SER A 195 -12.86 15.71 18.30
C SER A 195 -12.86 14.45 17.41
N PHE A 196 -13.99 14.15 16.76
CA PHE A 196 -14.09 13.02 15.82
C PHE A 196 -13.07 13.13 14.67
N TRP A 197 -12.89 14.33 14.10
CA TRP A 197 -11.89 14.59 13.07
C TRP A 197 -10.48 14.28 13.56
N ASN A 198 -10.15 14.69 14.79
CA ASN A 198 -8.86 14.35 15.38
C ASN A 198 -8.68 12.83 15.57
N ASP A 199 -9.73 12.12 15.97
CA ASP A 199 -9.73 10.65 16.09
C ASP A 199 -9.47 9.99 14.72
N VAL A 200 -10.14 10.46 13.67
CA VAL A 200 -9.96 10.01 12.28
C VAL A 200 -8.52 10.26 11.82
N MET A 201 -8.00 11.48 12.01
CA MET A 201 -6.64 11.84 11.59
C MET A 201 -5.58 11.09 12.38
N ALA A 202 -5.81 10.79 13.67
CA ALA A 202 -4.92 9.95 14.45
C ALA A 202 -4.83 8.52 13.88
N ARG A 203 -5.96 7.93 13.51
CA ARG A 203 -5.99 6.61 12.84
C ARG A 203 -5.31 6.64 11.48
N LEU A 204 -5.53 7.67 10.67
CA LEU A 204 -4.85 7.84 9.38
C LEU A 204 -3.33 8.05 9.52
N LYS A 205 -2.87 8.68 10.60
CA LYS A 205 -1.43 8.79 10.90
C LYS A 205 -0.81 7.42 11.22
N GLU A 206 -1.53 6.60 11.97
CA GLU A 206 -1.10 5.25 12.33
C GLU A 206 -1.17 4.30 11.15
N ARG A 207 -2.17 4.44 10.27
CA ARG A 207 -2.41 3.63 9.08
C ARG A 207 -2.88 4.54 7.92
N PRO A 208 -1.97 5.04 7.07
CA PRO A 208 -2.26 5.99 5.99
C PRO A 208 -2.94 5.33 4.78
N SER A 209 -4.04 4.60 5.00
CA SER A 209 -4.79 3.88 3.97
C SER A 209 -6.26 4.29 3.97
N VAL A 210 -6.88 4.21 2.80
CA VAL A 210 -8.33 4.41 2.63
C VAL A 210 -9.13 3.39 3.42
N VAL A 211 -8.61 2.16 3.58
CA VAL A 211 -9.26 1.09 4.35
C VAL A 211 -9.47 1.50 5.81
N THR A 212 -8.60 2.34 6.36
CA THR A 212 -8.69 2.87 7.73
C THR A 212 -9.96 3.70 7.95
N LEU A 213 -10.52 4.31 6.90
CA LEU A 213 -11.76 5.08 6.96
C LEU A 213 -13.03 4.21 6.90
N LEU A 214 -12.88 2.94 6.52
CA LEU A 214 -13.96 1.96 6.48
C LEU A 214 -14.10 1.17 7.79
N ASP A 215 -13.19 1.40 8.74
CA ASP A 215 -13.18 0.74 10.06
C ASP A 215 -14.46 1.08 10.84
N GLN A 216 -15.26 0.06 11.16
CA GLN A 216 -16.52 0.23 11.90
C GLN A 216 -16.30 0.81 13.30
N THR A 217 -15.12 0.63 13.91
CA THR A 217 -14.79 1.20 15.22
C THR A 217 -14.71 2.74 15.19
N LEU A 218 -14.75 3.37 14.02
CA LEU A 218 -14.94 4.81 13.88
C LEU A 218 -16.31 5.29 14.39
N TYR A 219 -17.34 4.45 14.33
CA TYR A 219 -18.68 4.80 14.79
C TYR A 219 -18.84 4.73 16.32
N ASP A 220 -17.96 3.98 16.99
CA ASP A 220 -18.03 3.72 18.43
C ASP A 220 -17.26 4.75 19.29
N VAL A 221 -16.58 5.70 18.64
CA VAL A 221 -15.74 6.66 19.36
C VAL A 221 -16.57 7.58 20.27
N PRO A 222 -16.05 7.95 21.46
CA PRO A 222 -16.77 8.80 22.40
C PRO A 222 -17.20 10.15 21.82
N SER A 223 -16.42 10.67 20.86
CA SER A 223 -16.71 11.91 20.14
C SER A 223 -18.09 11.87 19.46
N LEU A 224 -18.46 10.76 18.83
CA LEU A 224 -19.77 10.63 18.18
C LEU A 224 -20.91 10.40 19.17
N LYS A 225 -20.64 9.73 20.30
CA LYS A 225 -21.66 9.52 21.35
C LYS A 225 -22.20 10.84 21.90
N LYS A 226 -21.36 11.87 22.04
CA LYS A 226 -21.79 13.23 22.43
C LYS A 226 -22.79 13.88 21.46
N ALA A 227 -22.78 13.48 20.18
CA ALA A 227 -23.75 13.98 19.21
C ALA A 227 -25.15 13.41 19.46
N LEU A 228 -25.24 12.22 20.06
CA LEU A 228 -26.51 11.55 20.36
C LEU A 228 -27.30 12.26 21.47
N ASP A 229 -26.62 13.02 22.33
CA ASP A 229 -27.28 13.81 23.39
C ASP A 229 -28.18 14.91 22.80
N CYS A 230 -27.91 15.37 21.58
CA CYS A 230 -28.73 16.36 20.88
C CYS A 230 -29.89 15.71 20.11
N ALA A 231 -31.11 16.20 20.30
CA ALA A 231 -32.32 15.72 19.64
C ALA A 231 -32.27 15.84 18.10
N THR A 232 -31.61 16.87 17.56
CA THR A 232 -31.47 17.07 16.12
C THR A 232 -30.36 16.21 15.53
N CYS A 233 -29.18 16.18 16.16
CA CYS A 233 -28.03 15.44 15.64
C CYS A 233 -28.27 13.93 15.67
N ARG A 234 -28.89 13.38 16.73
CA ARG A 234 -29.10 11.92 16.88
C ARG A 234 -29.85 11.27 15.72
N MET A 235 -30.75 12.02 15.06
CA MET A 235 -31.62 11.50 14.01
C MET A 235 -30.86 11.20 12.70
N VAL A 236 -29.79 11.94 12.43
CA VAL A 236 -29.10 11.90 11.13
C VAL A 236 -27.58 11.71 11.24
N MET A 237 -27.04 11.65 12.46
CA MET A 237 -25.59 11.62 12.70
C MET A 237 -24.93 10.45 11.95
N TYR A 238 -25.40 9.21 12.14
CA TYR A 238 -24.77 8.03 11.52
C TYR A 238 -24.82 8.08 10.00
N GLU A 239 -25.94 8.50 9.41
CA GLU A 239 -26.07 8.64 7.97
C GLU A 239 -25.08 9.70 7.43
N GLN A 240 -25.00 10.85 8.08
CA GLN A 240 -24.11 11.93 7.67
C GLN A 240 -22.64 11.57 7.86
N ILE A 241 -22.26 10.90 8.95
CA ILE A 241 -20.89 10.44 9.17
C ILE A 241 -20.49 9.39 8.14
N ARG A 242 -21.38 8.43 7.83
CA ARG A 242 -21.11 7.44 6.77
C ARG A 242 -20.86 8.10 5.42
N LYS A 243 -21.71 9.07 5.05
CA LYS A 243 -21.54 9.81 3.79
C LYS A 243 -20.25 10.64 3.79
N PHE A 244 -19.93 11.28 4.90
CA PHE A 244 -18.69 12.03 5.07
C PHE A 244 -17.45 11.15 4.96
N LEU A 245 -17.41 10.00 5.62
CA LEU A 245 -16.29 9.06 5.56
C LEU A 245 -16.08 8.53 4.15
N ALA A 246 -17.14 8.29 3.38
CA ALA A 246 -17.04 7.90 1.97
C ALA A 246 -16.39 9.01 1.12
N LEU A 247 -16.82 10.27 1.28
CA LEU A 247 -16.20 11.39 0.55
C LEU A 247 -14.75 11.65 0.98
N LEU A 248 -14.45 11.46 2.28
CA LEU A 248 -13.09 11.54 2.79
C LEU A 248 -12.21 10.42 2.24
N ALA A 249 -12.77 9.22 2.07
CA ALA A 249 -12.09 8.08 1.46
C ALA A 249 -11.71 8.37 0.00
N ASP A 250 -12.60 8.98 -0.78
CA ASP A 250 -12.32 9.38 -2.16
C ASP A 250 -11.19 10.43 -2.23
N GLU A 251 -11.24 11.46 -1.39
CA GLU A 251 -10.19 12.49 -1.35
C GLU A 251 -8.86 11.92 -0.84
N ALA A 252 -8.89 11.03 0.16
CA ALA A 252 -7.71 10.32 0.63
C ALA A 252 -7.09 9.44 -0.46
N ALA A 253 -7.91 8.69 -1.21
CA ALA A 253 -7.46 7.88 -2.33
C ALA A 253 -6.76 8.74 -3.40
N LYS A 254 -7.36 9.89 -3.74
CA LYS A 254 -6.77 10.87 -4.65
C LYS A 254 -5.41 11.35 -4.14
N LYS A 255 -5.33 11.79 -2.88
CA LYS A 255 -4.07 12.26 -2.29
C LYS A 255 -2.98 11.19 -2.24
N ILE A 256 -3.33 9.94 -1.94
CA ILE A 256 -2.39 8.84 -1.95
C ILE A 256 -1.93 8.55 -3.40
N SER A 257 -2.82 8.60 -4.39
CA SER A 257 -2.46 8.36 -5.80
C SER A 257 -1.52 9.41 -6.40
N GLU A 258 -1.54 10.64 -5.87
CA GLU A 258 -0.58 11.71 -6.23
C GLU A 258 0.84 11.38 -5.75
N VAL A 259 0.98 10.58 -4.69
CA VAL A 259 2.27 10.13 -4.16
C VAL A 259 2.66 8.82 -4.82
N ARG A 260 3.75 8.83 -5.59
CA ARG A 260 4.30 7.59 -6.17
C ARG A 260 5.35 6.95 -5.26
N PRO A 261 5.36 5.62 -5.09
CA PRO A 261 6.51 4.92 -4.55
C PRO A 261 7.74 5.16 -5.46
N CYS A 262 8.95 5.32 -4.90
CA CYS A 262 10.17 5.27 -5.72
C CYS A 262 10.73 3.83 -5.58
N PRO A 263 10.54 2.94 -6.58
CA PRO A 263 10.97 1.55 -6.48
C PRO A 263 12.50 1.42 -6.61
N THR A 264 13.13 2.28 -7.40
CA THR A 264 14.58 2.26 -7.68
C THR A 264 15.35 3.30 -6.85
N PRO A 265 16.69 3.24 -6.77
CA PRO A 265 17.48 4.32 -6.21
C PRO A 265 17.33 5.58 -7.08
N CYS A 266 16.41 6.46 -6.71
CA CYS A 266 16.41 7.83 -7.18
C CYS A 266 17.72 8.48 -6.67
N GLY A 267 18.67 8.85 -7.55
CA GLY A 267 19.89 9.58 -7.14
C GLY A 267 19.54 10.80 -6.28
N PRO A 268 20.43 11.26 -5.38
CA PRO A 268 20.06 12.15 -4.28
C PRO A 268 19.43 13.45 -4.81
N LYS A 269 18.10 13.52 -4.78
CA LYS A 269 17.40 14.80 -4.70
C LYS A 269 17.44 15.15 -3.23
N LEU A 270 18.38 16.01 -2.86
CA LEU A 270 18.44 16.71 -1.58
C LEU A 270 17.19 17.59 -1.43
N THR A 271 16.03 16.98 -1.16
CA THR A 271 14.90 17.68 -0.56
C THR A 271 15.00 17.45 0.93
N LEU A 272 15.67 18.40 1.59
CA LEU A 272 15.66 18.57 3.03
C LEU A 272 14.20 18.54 3.52
N LEU A 273 13.88 17.55 4.34
CA LEU A 273 12.68 17.57 5.17
C LEU A 273 12.76 18.81 6.08
N PRO A 274 11.78 19.72 6.06
CA PRO A 274 11.75 20.82 7.02
C PRO A 274 11.22 20.28 8.36
N GLY A 275 12.11 20.12 9.34
CA GLY A 275 11.73 20.08 10.74
C GLY A 275 12.24 18.87 11.53
N ALA A 276 13.52 18.88 11.92
CA ALA A 276 14.01 18.15 13.09
C ALA A 276 15.39 18.66 13.54
N LEU A 277 15.50 19.91 13.98
CA LEU A 277 16.63 20.35 14.81
C LEU A 277 16.12 21.25 15.95
N GLY A 278 15.50 20.59 16.94
CA GLY A 278 15.40 21.15 18.29
C GLY A 278 16.63 20.71 19.08
N ASN A 279 17.70 21.50 19.00
CA ASN A 279 18.88 21.34 19.86
C ASN A 279 18.50 21.68 21.31
N GLN A 280 18.53 20.70 22.21
CA GLN A 280 18.87 20.92 23.61
C GLN A 280 19.90 19.88 24.04
N VAL A 281 21.18 20.28 23.95
CA VAL A 281 22.27 19.65 24.70
C VAL A 281 22.57 20.58 25.87
N THR A 282 21.95 20.33 27.02
CA THR A 282 22.39 20.87 28.29
C THR A 282 23.65 20.12 28.71
N ARG A 283 24.81 20.80 28.59
CA ARG A 283 26.04 20.41 29.28
C ARG A 283 25.87 20.72 30.77
N TYR A 284 25.95 19.70 31.62
CA TYR A 284 26.31 19.89 33.03
C TYR A 284 27.83 19.80 33.13
N GLY A 285 28.43 20.87 33.68
CA GLY A 285 29.71 20.82 34.39
C GLY A 285 29.46 20.73 35.88
#